data_AF-A0A644Y5A1-F1
#
_entry.id   AF-A0A644Y5A1-F1
#
_cell.length_a   1.000
_cell.length_b   1.000
_cell.length_c   1.000
_cell.angle_alpha   90.00
_cell.angle_beta   90.00
_cell.angle_gamma   90.00
#
_symmetry.space_group_name_H-M   'P 1'
#
loop_
_entity.id
_entity.type
_entity.pdbx_description
1 polymer ?
#
loop_
_entity_poly.entity_id
_entity_poly.type
_entity_poly.pdbx_seq_one_letter_code
_entity_poly.pdbx_strand_id
1 'polypeptide(L)'
;MEDKDFEENYKIIKALSDVNRMMIINTLTSGEKCACKILADFNIKQPTLSHHMKILTECGLVSSRKEGKWMHYWLNEEKIEYFRSFITDLTSIK
;
A
#
# COMPACT_ATOMS: atom_id res chain seq x y z
N MET A 1 6.34 -22.46 -1.73
CA MET A 1 5.21 -21.50 -1.86
C MET A 1 3.95 -22.29 -1.59
N GLU A 2 3.31 -22.02 -0.47
CA GLU A 2 2.10 -22.71 -0.02
C GLU A 2 0.85 -21.98 -0.54
N ASP A 3 -0.32 -22.64 -0.54
CA ASP A 3 -1.59 -22.01 -0.97
C ASP A 3 -1.91 -20.73 -0.18
N LYS A 4 -1.45 -20.65 1.07
CA LYS A 4 -1.57 -19.47 1.93
C LYS A 4 -0.81 -18.26 1.40
N ASP A 5 0.33 -18.46 0.75
CA ASP A 5 1.11 -17.38 0.13
C ASP A 5 0.32 -16.75 -1.03
N PHE A 6 -0.37 -17.57 -1.83
CA PHE A 6 -1.17 -17.06 -2.95
C PHE A 6 -2.37 -16.23 -2.48
N GLU A 7 -3.08 -16.66 -1.43
CA GLU A 7 -4.20 -15.88 -0.85
C GLU A 7 -3.74 -14.53 -0.28
N GLU A 8 -2.58 -14.51 0.36
CA GLU A 8 -1.99 -13.28 0.89
C GLU A 8 -1.55 -12.34 -0.23
N ASN A 9 -0.82 -12.84 -1.22
CA ASN A 9 -0.38 -12.05 -2.36
C ASN A 9 -1.56 -11.62 -3.26
N TYR A 10 -2.64 -12.40 -3.35
CA TYR A 10 -3.88 -12.00 -4.01
C TYR A 10 -4.48 -10.74 -3.38
N LYS A 11 -4.49 -10.64 -2.03
CA LYS A 11 -4.97 -9.42 -1.35
C LYS A 11 -4.11 -8.21 -1.68
N ILE A 12 -2.79 -8.38 -1.79
CA ILE A 12 -1.86 -7.33 -2.19
C ILE A 12 -2.15 -6.87 -3.62
N ILE A 13 -2.25 -7.81 -4.56
CA ILE A 13 -2.55 -7.52 -5.97
C ILE A 13 -3.90 -6.81 -6.08
N LYS A 14 -4.94 -7.32 -5.41
CA LYS A 14 -6.28 -6.70 -5.38
C LYS A 14 -6.24 -5.28 -4.81
N ALA A 15 -5.42 -5.03 -3.78
CA ALA A 15 -5.19 -3.69 -3.27
C ALA A 15 -4.48 -2.81 -4.32
N LEU A 16 -3.54 -3.33 -5.09
CA LEU A 16 -2.84 -2.57 -6.13
C LEU A 16 -3.66 -2.37 -7.42
N SER A 17 -4.73 -3.14 -7.67
CA SER A 17 -5.61 -3.00 -8.84
C SER A 17 -6.51 -1.75 -8.85
N ASP A 18 -6.08 -0.65 -8.24
CA ASP A 18 -6.75 0.66 -8.23
C ASP A 18 -5.71 1.76 -8.45
N VAL A 19 -5.98 2.63 -9.43
CA VAL A 19 -5.03 3.66 -9.88
C VAL A 19 -4.68 4.65 -8.77
N ASN A 20 -5.63 5.05 -7.93
CA ASN A 20 -5.36 5.97 -6.83
C ASN A 20 -4.47 5.30 -5.78
N ARG A 21 -4.68 4.02 -5.48
CA ARG A 21 -3.83 3.26 -4.55
C ARG A 21 -2.40 3.09 -5.07
N MET A 22 -2.23 2.83 -6.37
CA MET A 22 -0.90 2.81 -6.99
C MET A 22 -0.19 4.16 -6.89
N MET A 23 -0.92 5.25 -7.17
CA MET A 23 -0.38 6.60 -7.01
C MET A 23 0.00 6.91 -5.56
N ILE A 24 -0.82 6.49 -4.58
CA ILE A 24 -0.50 6.64 -3.15
C ILE A 24 0.80 5.92 -2.80
N ILE A 25 0.95 4.66 -3.22
CA ILE A 25 2.17 3.88 -3.00
C ILE A 25 3.38 4.59 -3.61
N ASN A 26 3.26 5.04 -4.87
CA ASN A 26 4.31 5.80 -5.53
C ASN A 26 4.68 7.06 -4.75
N THR A 27 3.70 7.82 -4.27
CA THR A 27 3.94 9.02 -3.45
C THR A 27 4.71 8.69 -2.16
N LEU A 28 4.42 7.57 -1.52
CA LEU A 28 5.10 7.12 -0.29
C LEU A 28 6.51 6.57 -0.51
N THR A 29 6.95 6.34 -1.75
CA THR A 29 8.35 5.97 -2.03
C THR A 29 9.34 7.07 -1.64
N SER A 30 8.87 8.32 -1.54
CA SER A 30 9.65 9.47 -1.07
C SER A 30 9.73 9.60 0.46
N GLY A 31 9.17 8.64 1.20
CA GLY A 31 9.18 8.59 2.66
C GLY A 31 7.83 8.85 3.33
N GLU A 32 7.85 8.98 4.67
CA GLU A 32 6.66 9.18 5.50
C GLU A 32 5.91 10.47 5.11
N LYS A 33 4.58 10.39 5.02
CA LYS A 33 3.72 11.55 4.76
C LYS A 33 2.48 11.58 5.65
N CYS A 34 2.11 12.80 6.06
CA CYS A 34 0.83 13.08 6.71
C CYS A 34 -0.34 12.83 5.73
N ALA A 35 -1.43 12.27 6.23
CA ALA A 35 -2.71 12.12 5.52
C ALA A 35 -3.19 13.44 4.90
N CYS A 36 -2.95 14.56 5.58
CA CYS A 36 -3.25 15.90 5.12
C CYS A 36 -2.49 16.30 3.84
N LYS A 37 -1.22 15.89 3.73
CA LYS A 37 -0.39 16.15 2.55
C LYS A 37 -0.81 15.25 1.40
N ILE A 38 -1.04 13.96 1.68
CA ILE A 38 -1.56 13.03 0.67
C ILE A 38 -2.93 13.49 0.17
N LEU A 39 -3.82 14.00 1.02
CA LEU A 39 -5.12 14.51 0.58
C LEU A 39 -5.00 15.71 -0.35
N ALA A 40 -4.01 16.59 -0.13
CA ALA A 40 -3.78 17.77 -0.97
C ALA A 40 -3.24 17.41 -2.36
N ASP A 41 -2.48 16.32 -2.47
CA ASP A 41 -1.88 15.86 -3.72
C ASP A 41 -2.89 15.11 -4.63
N PHE A 42 -4.06 14.75 -4.10
CA PHE A 42 -5.05 13.91 -4.78
C PHE A 42 -6.39 14.63 -4.94
N ASN A 43 -7.00 14.53 -6.12
CA ASN A 43 -8.33 15.10 -6.37
C ASN A 43 -9.47 14.20 -5.85
N ILE A 44 -9.41 13.80 -4.57
CA ILE A 44 -10.39 12.94 -3.91
C ILE A 44 -10.83 13.52 -2.57
N LYS A 45 -12.00 13.08 -2.09
CA LYS A 45 -12.48 13.48 -0.77
C LYS A 45 -11.83 12.64 0.33
N GLN A 46 -11.77 13.21 1.53
CA GLN A 46 -11.19 12.56 2.70
C GLN A 46 -11.74 11.15 3.00
N PRO A 47 -13.06 10.86 2.91
CA PRO A 47 -13.58 9.50 3.11
C PRO A 47 -13.00 8.49 2.11
N THR A 48 -12.80 8.91 0.86
CA THR A 48 -12.18 8.09 -0.19
C THR A 48 -10.72 7.79 0.12
N LEU A 49 -9.95 8.81 0.53
CA LEU A 49 -8.56 8.62 0.95
C LEU A 49 -8.46 7.67 2.14
N SER A 50 -9.30 7.85 3.16
CA SER A 50 -9.32 6.97 4.34
C SER A 50 -9.64 5.52 3.96
N HIS A 51 -10.55 5.30 3.00
CA HIS A 51 -10.84 3.97 2.49
C HIS A 51 -9.64 3.34 1.78
N HIS A 52 -8.95 4.10 0.91
CA HIS A 52 -7.73 3.64 0.25
C HIS A 52 -6.63 3.27 1.25
N MET A 53 -6.39 4.14 2.24
CA MET A 53 -5.39 3.90 3.28
C MET A 53 -5.71 2.67 4.11
N LYS A 54 -6.98 2.47 4.48
CA LYS A 54 -7.42 1.27 5.20
C LYS A 54 -7.04 0.01 4.43
N ILE A 55 -7.39 -0.07 3.14
CA ILE A 55 -7.07 -1.23 2.30
C ILE A 55 -5.56 -1.47 2.22
N LEU A 56 -4.78 -0.41 2.02
CA LEU A 56 -3.31 -0.49 1.92
C LEU A 56 -2.64 -0.90 3.24
N THR A 57 -3.22 -0.50 4.38
CA THR A 57 -2.76 -0.95 5.71
C THR A 57 -3.18 -2.39 6.00
N GLU A 58 -4.38 -2.80 5.58
CA GLU A 58 -4.90 -4.16 5.80
C GLU A 58 -4.15 -5.21 4.97
N CYS A 59 -3.67 -4.87 3.77
CA CYS A 59 -2.79 -5.76 3.00
C CYS A 59 -1.31 -5.69 3.43
N GLY A 60 -0.97 -4.79 4.35
CA GLY A 60 0.35 -4.69 4.95
C GLY A 60 1.39 -3.91 4.15
N LEU A 61 1.06 -3.40 2.95
CA LEU A 61 2.01 -2.61 2.15
C LEU A 61 2.32 -1.24 2.76
N VAL A 62 1.38 -0.68 3.53
CA VAL A 62 1.51 0.62 4.17
C VAL A 62 1.40 0.46 5.68
N SER A 63 2.33 1.09 6.38
CA SER A 63 2.29 1.25 7.82
C SER A 63 1.69 2.61 8.17
N SER A 64 1.15 2.72 9.39
CA SER A 64 0.54 3.97 9.84
C SER A 64 0.78 4.27 11.32
N ARG A 65 0.91 5.55 11.64
CA ARG A 65 1.02 6.08 13.01
C ARG A 65 0.07 7.25 13.16
N LYS A 66 -0.58 7.38 14.31
CA LYS A 66 -1.30 8.59 14.66
C LYS A 66 -0.37 9.58 15.33
N GLU A 67 -0.32 10.80 14.82
CA GLU A 67 0.43 11.91 15.41
C GLU A 67 -0.49 13.14 15.53
N GLY A 68 -0.82 13.48 16.78
CA GLY A 68 -1.83 14.50 17.07
C GLY A 68 -3.18 14.16 16.43
N LYS A 69 -3.64 15.04 15.52
CA LYS A 69 -4.92 14.88 14.81
C LYS A 69 -4.82 14.07 13.52
N TRP A 70 -3.60 13.82 13.02
CA TRP A 70 -3.40 13.27 11.68
C TRP A 70 -2.77 11.88 11.73
N MET A 71 -3.08 11.09 10.70
CA MET A 71 -2.36 9.84 10.44
C MET A 71 -1.15 10.14 9.57
N HIS A 72 -0.05 9.45 9.85
CA HIS A 72 1.17 9.44 9.06
C HIS A 72 1.32 8.05 8.45
N TYR A 73 1.71 8.00 7.18
CA TYR A 73 1.82 6.76 6.40
C TYR A 73 3.21 6.64 5.78
N TRP A 74 3.72 5.42 5.72
CA TRP A 74 4.97 5.07 5.04
C TRP A 74 4.87 3.64 4.49
N LEU A 75 5.75 3.29 3.55
CA LEU A 75 5.81 1.93 3.02
C LEU A 75 6.37 0.96 4.06
N ASN A 76 5.79 -0.23 4.13
CA ASN A 76 6.35 -1.33 4.91
C ASN A 76 7.41 -2.05 4.07
N GLU A 77 8.68 -1.78 4.34
CA GLU A 77 9.81 -2.31 3.57
C GLU A 77 9.85 -3.85 3.54
N GLU A 78 9.61 -4.50 4.68
CA GLU A 78 9.58 -5.95 4.78
C GLU A 78 8.49 -6.54 3.88
N LYS A 79 7.30 -5.93 3.90
CA LYS A 79 6.18 -6.43 3.10
C LYS A 79 6.37 -6.19 1.60
N ILE A 80 6.99 -5.07 1.24
CA ILE A 80 7.34 -4.74 -0.14
C ILE A 80 8.35 -5.74 -0.68
N GLU A 81 9.39 -6.08 0.08
CA GLU A 81 10.40 -7.04 -0.37
C GLU A 81 9.82 -8.45 -0.50
N TYR A 82 8.98 -8.87 0.45
CA TYR A 82 8.22 -10.11 0.32
C TYR A 82 7.41 -10.18 -0.99
N PHE A 83 6.63 -9.13 -1.28
CA PHE A 83 5.80 -9.07 -2.48
C PHE A 83 6.66 -9.03 -3.77
N ARG A 84 7.79 -8.33 -3.73
CA ARG A 84 8.75 -8.26 -4.85
C ARG A 84 9.34 -9.63 -5.19
N SER A 85 9.75 -10.39 -4.16
CA SER A 85 10.24 -11.76 -4.33
C SER A 85 9.15 -12.63 -4.96
N PHE A 86 7.92 -12.57 -4.43
CA PHE A 86 6.78 -13.33 -4.98
C PHE A 86 6.53 -13.03 -6.46
N ILE A 87 6.49 -11.76 -6.86
CA ILE A 87 6.27 -11.40 -8.28
C ILE A 87 7.42 -11.89 -9.17
N THR A 88 8.67 -11.81 -8.68
CA THR A 88 9.84 -12.32 -9.41
C THR A 88 9.72 -13.82 -9.64
N ASP A 89 9.36 -14.58 -8.60
CA ASP A 89 9.17 -16.03 -8.70
C ASP A 89 7.98 -16.39 -9.60
N LEU A 90 6.85 -15.67 -9.47
CA LEU A 90 5.63 -15.91 -10.24
C LEU A 90 5.83 -15.68 -11.75
N THR A 91 6.66 -14.70 -12.11
CA THR A 91 6.90 -14.30 -13.51
C THR A 91 8.17 -14.91 -14.12
N SER A 92 8.86 -15.77 -13.38
CA SER A 92 10.04 -16.49 -13.87
C SER A 92 9.66 -17.51 -14.95
N ILE A 93 10.30 -17.39 -16.12
CA ILE A 93 10.13 -18.33 -17.24
C ILE A 93 10.95 -19.60 -16.93
N LYS A 94 10.33 -20.76 -17.14
CA LYS A 94 10.94 -22.09 -16.99
C LYS A 94 11.25 -22.71 -18.34
#